data_AF-A0A536Z511-F1
#
_entry.id   AF-A0A536Z511-F1
#
_cell.length_a   1.000
_cell.length_b   1.000
_cell.length_c   1.000
_cell.angle_alpha   90.00
_cell.angle_beta   90.00
_cell.angle_gamma   90.00
#
_symmetry.space_group_name_H-M   'P 1'
#
loop_
_entity.id
_entity.type
_entity.pdbx_description
1 polymer ?
#
loop_
_entity_poly.entity_id
_entity_poly.type
_entity_poly.pdbx_seq_one_letter_code
_entity_poly.pdbx_strand_id
1 'polypeptide(L)'
;EAILDKRRILELYLNVVEWGNGVFGCEAAARHYFSVSASSLDAVQAARLAAMAPNPRYYERHPDARGLSRKISIVLARMPSAELP
;
A
#
# COMPACT_ATOMS: atom_id res chain seq x y z
N GLU A 1 -24.03 2.19 4.36
CA GLU A 1 -22.90 1.70 5.20
C GLU A 1 -23.45 1.18 6.52
N ALA A 2 -24.14 0.03 6.53
CA ALA A 2 -25.01 -0.32 7.67
C ALA A 2 -24.64 -1.61 8.41
N ILE A 3 -23.60 -2.35 8.00
CA ILE A 3 -23.25 -3.66 8.60
C ILE A 3 -21.77 -3.76 8.99
N LEU A 4 -20.87 -3.05 8.30
CA LEU A 4 -19.43 -3.07 8.59
C LEU A 4 -18.94 -1.67 8.96
N ASP A 5 -18.12 -1.60 10.01
CA ASP A 5 -17.41 -0.38 10.37
C ASP A 5 -16.34 -0.02 9.32
N LYS A 6 -15.94 1.25 9.30
CA LYS A 6 -15.00 1.79 8.32
C LYS A 6 -13.62 1.13 8.42
N ARG A 7 -13.17 0.79 9.63
CA ARG A 7 -11.92 0.08 9.87
C ARG A 7 -11.93 -1.32 9.24
N ARG A 8 -13.04 -2.04 9.36
CA ARG A 8 -13.23 -3.38 8.80
C ARG A 8 -13.31 -3.34 7.28
N ILE A 9 -13.97 -2.34 6.71
CA ILE A 9 -13.97 -2.11 5.26
C ILE A 9 -12.53 -1.89 4.76
N LEU A 10 -11.75 -1.04 5.44
CA LEU A 10 -10.36 -0.78 5.09
C LEU A 10 -9.49 -2.04 5.22
N GLU A 11 -9.65 -2.82 6.28
CA GLU A 11 -8.93 -4.08 6.48
C GLU A 11 -9.21 -5.08 5.35
N LEU A 12 -10.49 -5.26 4.99
CA LEU A 12 -10.88 -6.13 3.89
C LEU A 12 -10.29 -5.64 2.56
N TYR A 13 -10.34 -4.34 2.30
CA TYR A 13 -9.73 -3.75 1.11
C TYR A 13 -8.24 -4.07 1.04
N LEU A 14 -7.48 -3.78 2.10
CA LEU A 14 -6.03 -3.99 2.13
C LEU A 14 -5.63 -5.46 1.93
N ASN A 15 -6.48 -6.41 2.30
CA ASN A 15 -6.26 -7.84 2.12
C ASN A 15 -6.69 -8.38 0.74
N VAL A 16 -7.56 -7.67 0.01
CA VAL A 16 -8.10 -8.15 -1.28
C VAL A 16 -7.38 -7.54 -2.49
N VAL A 17 -6.82 -6.33 -2.37
CA VAL A 17 -6.19 -5.69 -3.53
C VAL A 17 -4.92 -6.42 -3.98
N GLU A 18 -4.68 -6.39 -5.30
CA GLU A 18 -3.43 -6.83 -5.91
C GLU A 18 -2.36 -5.73 -5.77
N TRP A 19 -1.19 -6.07 -5.24
CA TRP A 19 -0.05 -5.17 -5.03
C TRP A 19 1.08 -5.38 -6.03
N GLY A 20 1.04 -6.50 -6.78
CA GLY A 20 2.01 -6.94 -7.77
C GLY A 20 1.46 -8.18 -8.48
N ASN A 21 2.14 -8.68 -9.50
CA ASN A 21 1.67 -9.82 -10.29
C ASN A 21 1.48 -11.08 -9.44
N GLY A 22 0.24 -11.37 -9.05
CA GLY A 22 -0.09 -12.50 -8.17
C GLY A 22 0.10 -12.25 -6.67
N VAL A 23 0.34 -11.01 -6.25
CA VAL A 23 0.57 -10.64 -4.84
C VAL A 23 -0.68 -9.96 -4.30
N PHE A 24 -1.51 -10.71 -3.58
CA PHE A 24 -2.79 -10.23 -3.04
C PHE A 24 -2.70 -10.04 -1.52
N GLY A 25 -3.14 -8.88 -1.06
CA GLY A 25 -3.17 -8.53 0.35
C GLY A 25 -1.88 -7.90 0.88
N CYS A 26 -2.04 -7.02 1.87
CA CYS A 26 -0.95 -6.18 2.39
C CYS A 26 0.15 -6.97 3.10
N GLU A 27 -0.16 -8.07 3.80
CA GLU A 27 0.84 -8.95 4.41
C GLU A 27 1.69 -9.63 3.34
N ALA A 28 1.07 -10.20 2.30
CA ALA A 28 1.80 -10.82 1.20
C ALA A 28 2.70 -9.79 0.49
N ALA A 29 2.22 -8.56 0.29
CA ALA A 29 3.00 -7.48 -0.29
C ALA A 29 4.19 -7.07 0.58
N ALA A 30 4.00 -6.92 1.90
CA ALA A 30 5.08 -6.59 2.83
C ALA A 30 6.19 -7.65 2.83
N ARG A 31 5.80 -8.93 2.81
CA ARG A 31 6.72 -10.06 2.72
C ARG A 31 7.46 -10.08 1.39
N HIS A 32 6.72 -9.93 0.28
CA HIS A 32 7.26 -9.99 -1.07
C HIS A 32 8.26 -8.87 -1.36
N TYR A 33 7.94 -7.62 -1.00
CA TYR A 33 8.77 -6.47 -1.34
C TYR A 33 9.84 -6.13 -0.31
N PHE A 34 9.64 -6.47 0.96
CA PHE A 34 10.49 -5.98 2.06
C PHE A 34 10.89 -7.06 3.07
N SER A 35 10.41 -8.31 2.92
CA SER A 35 10.69 -9.42 3.84
C SER A 35 10.31 -9.15 5.30
N VAL A 36 9.33 -8.27 5.55
CA VAL A 36 8.79 -7.94 6.88
C VAL A 36 7.29 -8.23 6.93
N SER A 37 6.70 -8.28 8.14
CA SER A 37 5.24 -8.28 8.28
C SER A 37 4.67 -6.91 7.94
N ALA A 38 3.40 -6.85 7.54
CA ALA A 38 2.71 -5.59 7.27
C ALA A 38 2.67 -4.66 8.50
N SER A 39 2.61 -5.24 9.71
CA SER A 39 2.69 -4.50 10.98
C SER A 39 4.07 -3.88 11.26
N SER A 40 5.11 -4.32 10.56
CA SER A 40 6.51 -3.87 10.73
C SER A 40 6.98 -2.97 9.59
N LEU A 41 6.07 -2.58 8.68
CA LEU A 41 6.39 -1.62 7.63
C LEU A 41 6.76 -0.27 8.24
N ASP A 42 7.87 0.30 7.78
CA ASP A 42 8.15 1.71 8.02
C ASP A 42 7.28 2.62 7.14
N ALA A 43 7.28 3.92 7.43
CA ALA A 43 6.46 4.89 6.70
C ALA A 43 6.77 4.94 5.19
N VAL A 44 8.03 4.75 4.79
CA VAL A 44 8.46 4.79 3.39
C VAL A 44 8.01 3.54 2.66
N GLN A 45 8.15 2.37 3.29
CA GLN A 45 7.69 1.09 2.76
C GLN A 45 6.17 1.09 2.58
N ALA A 46 5.42 1.55 3.58
CA ALA A 46 3.97 1.69 3.50
C ALA A 46 3.55 2.68 2.40
N ALA A 47 4.21 3.84 2.31
CA ALA A 47 3.95 4.83 1.27
C ALA A 47 4.25 4.30 -0.14
N ARG A 48 5.29 3.46 -0.28
CA ARG A 48 5.62 2.80 -1.55
C ARG A 48 4.52 1.85 -1.99
N LEU A 49 4.04 0.97 -1.12
CA LEU A 49 2.92 0.08 -1.44
C LEU A 49 1.68 0.90 -1.84
N ALA A 50 1.29 1.88 -1.03
CA ALA A 50 0.15 2.74 -1.32
C ALA A 50 0.27 3.48 -2.67
N ALA A 51 1.48 3.95 -3.02
CA ALA A 51 1.74 4.62 -4.29
C ALA A 51 1.70 3.67 -5.51
N MET A 52 1.97 2.38 -5.30
CA MET A 52 1.91 1.33 -6.33
C MET A 52 0.49 0.87 -6.62
N ALA A 53 -0.40 0.87 -5.62
CA ALA A 53 -1.76 0.32 -5.69
C ALA A 53 -2.60 0.74 -6.93
N PRO A 54 -2.48 1.96 -7.50
CA PRO A 54 -3.23 2.32 -8.70
C PRO A 54 -2.79 1.58 -9.98
N ASN A 55 -1.55 1.09 -10.05
CA ASN A 55 -1.04 0.33 -11.20
C ASN A 55 0.08 -0.64 -10.77
N PRO A 56 -0.25 -1.67 -9.96
CA PRO A 56 0.73 -2.50 -9.25
C PRO A 56 1.68 -3.22 -10.22
N ARG A 57 1.14 -3.82 -11.28
CA ARG A 57 1.91 -4.58 -12.29
C ARG A 57 2.86 -3.72 -13.13
N TYR A 58 2.55 -2.43 -13.29
CA TYR A 58 3.47 -1.50 -13.95
C TYR A 58 4.62 -1.13 -13.02
N TYR A 59 4.30 -0.74 -11.78
CA TYR A 59 5.31 -0.27 -10.83
C TYR A 59 6.21 -1.38 -10.30
N GLU A 60 5.73 -2.62 -10.26
CA GLU A 60 6.59 -3.79 -9.99
C GLU A 60 7.67 -3.96 -11.06
N ARG A 61 7.33 -3.74 -12.34
CA ARG A 61 8.28 -3.82 -13.46
C ARG A 61 9.11 -2.55 -13.65
N HIS A 62 8.66 -1.43 -13.08
CA HIS A 62 9.31 -0.13 -13.19
C HIS A 62 9.46 0.51 -11.80
N PRO A 63 10.27 -0.09 -10.91
CA PRO A 63 10.42 0.37 -9.52
C PRO A 63 11.02 1.79 -9.43
N ASP A 64 11.74 2.24 -10.45
CA ASP A 64 12.39 3.56 -10.51
C ASP A 64 11.62 4.57 -11.38
N ALA A 65 10.35 4.28 -11.70
CA ALA A 65 9.53 5.22 -12.46
C ALA A 65 9.45 6.57 -11.71
N ARG A 66 9.84 7.68 -12.35
CA ARG A 66 9.81 9.02 -11.71
C ARG A 66 8.45 9.37 -11.09
N GLY A 67 7.37 8.93 -11.74
CA GLY A 67 6.01 9.11 -11.24
C GLY A 67 5.74 8.37 -9.93
N LEU A 68 6.40 7.24 -9.68
CA LEU A 68 6.30 6.49 -8.43
C LEU A 68 6.97 7.25 -7.29
N SER A 69 8.22 7.69 -7.46
CA SER A 69 8.93 8.47 -6.44
C SER A 69 8.16 9.72 -6.04
N ARG A 70 7.59 10.43 -7.01
CA ARG A 70 6.73 11.60 -6.75
C ARG A 70 5.50 11.23 -5.91
N LYS A 71 4.82 10.13 -6.23
CA LYS A 71 3.65 9.65 -5.47
C LYS A 71 4.04 9.28 -4.03
N ILE A 72 5.18 8.61 -3.84
CA ILE A 72 5.68 8.25 -2.50
C ILE A 72 5.87 9.50 -1.65
N SER A 73 6.52 10.54 -2.20
CA SER A 73 6.71 11.81 -1.48
C SER A 73 5.39 12.48 -1.12
N ILE A 74 4.39 12.44 -2.01
CA ILE A 74 3.05 13.00 -1.73
C ILE A 74 2.36 12.22 -0.62
N VAL A 75 2.43 10.88 -0.63
CA VAL A 75 1.83 10.04 0.41
C VAL A 75 2.50 10.32 1.75
N LEU A 76 3.83 10.30 1.81
CA LEU A 76 4.60 10.60 3.04
C LEU A 76 4.25 11.97 3.62
N ALA A 77 4.15 13.00 2.77
CA ALA A 77 3.80 14.36 3.22
C ALA A 77 2.38 14.45 3.82
N ARG A 78 1.46 13.56 3.40
CA ARG A 78 0.06 13.54 3.84
C ARG A 78 -0.21 12.58 4.99
N MET A 79 0.68 11.62 5.25
CA MET A 79 0.49 10.61 6.30
C MET A 79 0.25 11.21 7.69
N PRO A 80 0.97 12.26 8.16
CA PRO A 80 0.75 12.82 9.49
C PRO A 80 -0.63 13.46 9.68
N SER A 81 -1.25 13.94 8.60
CA SER A 81 -2.57 14.57 8.62
C SER A 81 -3.71 13.62 8.27
N ALA A 82 -3.44 12.33 8.09
CA ALA A 82 -4.46 11.35 7.75
C ALA A 82 -5.25 10.96 8.99
N GLU A 83 -6.57 11.20 8.96
CA GLU A 83 -7.48 10.65 9.96
C GLU A 83 -7.78 9.19 9.61
N LEU A 84 -7.45 8.28 10.54
CA LEU A 84 -7.73 6.86 10.39
C LEU A 84 -9.15 6.55 10.90
N PRO A 85 -9.92 5.72 10.17
CA PRO A 85 -11.22 5.25 10.60
C PRO A 85 -11.20 4.25 11.77
#